data_AF-A0A542AMJ3-F1
#
_entry.id   AF-A0A542AMJ3-F1
#
_cell.length_a   1.000
_cell.length_b   1.000
_cell.length_c   1.000
_cell.angle_alpha   90.00
_cell.angle_beta   90.00
_cell.angle_gamma   90.00
#
_symmetry.space_group_name_H-M   'P 1'
#
loop_
_entity.id
_entity.type
_entity.pdbx_description
1 polymer ?
#
loop_
_entity_poly.entity_id
_entity_poly.type
_entity_poly.pdbx_seq_one_letter_code
_entity_poly.pdbx_strand_id
1 'polypeptide(L)'
;MKKTRKRSTVIEILGIVILALVVCFLIKSSQGRVTTSRSIQAYPENSRASVSSQMHEIEPVVIKNVVEINGRKNRLLCTFQDREKAMQSVKKRDNELLQLMMKKWKVDELNSSNWKVYKHNLIPYTAGRLPDDLGGDQYENQHQEIEGFLAIYEDDEINQKTIKYIGLTNFLLETRLVPQVSLDPIIANFPFDAPIVEEAH
;
A
#
# COMPACT_ATOMS: atom_id res chain seq x y z
N MET A 1 -7.35 32.16 42.83
CA MET A 1 -6.31 32.05 41.78
C MET A 1 -5.58 30.69 41.84
N LYS A 2 -6.15 29.59 41.31
CA LYS A 2 -5.51 28.25 41.28
C LYS A 2 -5.62 27.51 39.93
N LYS A 3 -6.21 28.12 38.89
CA LYS A 3 -6.53 27.45 37.61
C LYS A 3 -5.41 27.49 36.56
N THR A 4 -4.40 28.33 36.74
CA THR A 4 -3.32 28.56 35.75
C THR A 4 -2.17 27.56 35.84
N ARG A 5 -1.92 26.97 37.03
CA ARG A 5 -0.76 26.09 37.24
C ARG A 5 -0.91 24.71 36.57
N LYS A 6 -2.12 24.15 36.51
CA LYS A 6 -2.40 22.83 35.89
C LYS A 6 -2.24 22.82 34.37
N ARG A 7 -2.46 23.95 33.68
CA ARG A 7 -2.32 24.02 32.21
C ARG A 7 -0.86 24.06 31.76
N SER A 8 0.04 24.71 32.52
CA SER A 8 1.48 24.74 32.22
C SER A 8 2.08 23.33 32.24
N THR A 9 1.77 22.56 33.29
CA THR A 9 2.33 21.20 33.48
C THR A 9 1.87 20.22 32.40
N VAL A 10 0.64 20.36 31.88
CA VAL A 10 0.14 19.49 30.80
C VAL A 10 0.83 19.81 29.48
N ILE A 11 1.10 21.08 29.18
CA ILE A 11 1.81 21.51 27.96
C ILE A 11 3.28 21.05 28.02
N GLU A 12 3.92 21.17 29.17
CA GLU A 12 5.30 20.70 29.39
C GLU A 12 5.42 19.18 29.25
N ILE A 13 4.49 18.41 29.84
CA ILE A 13 4.46 16.94 29.70
C ILE A 13 4.20 16.54 28.25
N LEU A 14 3.28 17.20 27.54
CA LEU A 14 3.00 16.92 26.13
C LEU A 14 4.23 17.22 25.25
N GLY A 15 4.94 18.31 25.52
CA GLY A 15 6.20 18.66 24.86
C GLY A 15 7.29 17.61 25.09
N ILE A 16 7.43 17.10 26.32
CA ILE A 16 8.40 16.06 26.66
C ILE A 16 8.05 14.72 25.98
N VAL A 17 6.77 14.35 25.92
CA VAL A 17 6.33 13.11 25.24
C VAL A 17 6.56 13.20 23.73
N ILE A 18 6.23 14.34 23.10
CA ILE A 18 6.51 14.56 21.67
C ILE A 18 8.03 14.51 21.42
N LEU A 19 8.82 15.17 22.28
CA LEU A 19 10.28 15.16 22.14
C LEU A 19 10.86 13.75 22.33
N ALA A 20 10.38 12.97 23.29
CA ALA A 20 10.83 11.60 23.51
C ALA A 20 10.43 10.66 22.37
N LEU A 21 9.22 10.82 21.82
CA LEU A 21 8.77 10.07 20.64
C LEU A 21 9.60 10.43 19.41
N VAL A 22 9.89 11.72 19.21
CA VAL A 22 10.79 12.19 18.16
C VAL A 22 12.17 11.57 18.37
N VAL A 23 12.80 11.70 19.54
CA VAL A 23 14.14 11.12 19.82
C VAL A 23 14.20 9.60 19.59
N CYS A 24 13.23 8.84 20.07
CA CYS A 24 13.17 7.39 19.83
C CYS A 24 12.98 7.04 18.35
N PHE A 25 12.21 7.84 17.61
CA PHE A 25 12.03 7.71 16.16
C PHE A 25 13.33 8.09 15.41
N LEU A 26 14.01 9.16 15.83
CA LEU A 26 15.27 9.64 15.25
C LEU A 26 16.37 8.58 15.39
N ILE A 27 16.52 7.94 16.55
CA ILE A 27 17.53 6.88 16.77
C ILE A 27 17.25 5.65 15.92
N LYS A 28 16.01 5.14 15.92
CA LYS A 28 15.61 4.00 15.05
C LYS A 28 15.76 4.31 13.57
N SER A 29 15.52 5.56 13.17
CA SER A 29 15.66 5.96 11.78
C SER A 29 17.12 5.91 11.29
N SER A 30 18.14 5.92 12.14
CA SER A 30 19.53 6.00 11.67
C SER A 30 20.22 4.65 11.39
N GLN A 31 19.64 3.52 11.81
CA GLN A 31 20.30 2.20 11.83
C GLN A 31 19.75 1.19 10.81
N GLY A 32 19.06 1.67 9.76
CA GLY A 32 18.53 0.81 8.71
C GLY A 32 19.59 0.21 7.81
N ARG A 33 19.26 -0.88 7.11
CA ARG A 33 20.11 -1.44 6.04
C ARG A 33 20.18 -0.50 4.86
N VAL A 34 19.04 0.07 4.50
CA VAL A 34 18.93 1.09 3.47
C VAL A 34 18.63 2.42 4.13
N THR A 35 19.42 3.44 3.84
CA THR A 35 19.25 4.78 4.39
C THR A 35 19.37 5.86 3.31
N THR A 36 18.82 7.03 3.58
CA THR A 36 19.05 8.24 2.79
C THR A 36 19.43 9.41 3.70
N SER A 37 20.33 10.26 3.21
CA SER A 37 20.66 11.57 3.79
C SER A 37 20.17 12.74 2.93
N ARG A 38 19.45 12.44 1.84
CA ARG A 38 18.96 13.41 0.86
C ARG A 38 17.44 13.31 0.74
N SER A 39 16.79 14.43 0.47
CA SER A 39 15.35 14.44 0.18
C SER A 39 15.05 13.52 -1.01
N ILE A 40 14.01 12.72 -0.87
CA ILE A 40 13.47 11.83 -1.89
C ILE A 40 12.49 12.61 -2.73
N GLN A 41 12.65 12.54 -4.05
CA GLN A 41 11.76 13.23 -4.98
C GLN A 41 10.75 12.24 -5.55
N ALA A 42 9.47 12.63 -5.62
CA ALA A 42 8.42 11.81 -6.22
C ALA A 42 7.89 12.52 -7.47
N TYR A 43 7.74 11.76 -8.56
CA TYR A 43 7.34 12.27 -9.86
C TYR A 43 6.23 11.42 -10.47
N PRO A 44 5.25 12.03 -11.16
CA PRO A 44 4.28 11.27 -11.94
C PRO A 44 4.96 10.61 -13.15
N GLU A 45 4.63 9.35 -13.43
CA GLU A 45 5.10 8.60 -14.63
C GLU A 45 3.92 8.26 -15.57
N ASN A 46 2.78 7.83 -15.01
CA ASN A 46 1.57 7.43 -15.75
C ASN A 46 1.84 6.50 -16.95
N SER A 47 2.78 5.56 -16.82
CA SER A 47 3.09 4.58 -17.86
C SER A 47 2.21 3.34 -17.70
N ARG A 48 1.73 2.75 -18.81
CA ARG A 48 1.01 1.48 -18.76
C ARG A 48 1.90 0.36 -18.22
N ALA A 49 1.34 -0.44 -17.32
CA ALA A 49 1.95 -1.68 -16.86
C ALA A 49 1.55 -2.84 -17.79
N SER A 50 2.47 -3.79 -17.97
CA SER A 50 2.14 -5.05 -18.62
C SER A 50 1.44 -5.95 -17.60
N VAL A 51 0.17 -6.24 -17.83
CA VAL A 51 -0.65 -7.14 -17.01
C VAL A 51 -1.19 -8.28 -17.87
N SER A 52 -1.78 -9.31 -17.26
CA SER A 52 -2.44 -10.37 -18.02
C SER A 52 -3.54 -9.79 -18.92
N SER A 53 -3.81 -10.47 -20.04
CA SER A 53 -4.80 -10.01 -21.01
C SER A 53 -6.19 -9.80 -20.41
N GLN A 54 -6.56 -10.60 -19.41
CA GLN A 54 -7.85 -10.50 -18.71
C GLN A 54 -7.98 -9.23 -17.86
N MET A 55 -6.88 -8.71 -17.31
CA MET A 55 -6.88 -7.46 -16.54
C MET A 55 -7.13 -6.23 -17.42
N HIS A 56 -6.87 -6.31 -18.73
CA HIS A 56 -7.14 -5.22 -19.66
C HIS A 56 -8.65 -4.92 -19.82
N GLU A 57 -9.52 -5.87 -19.49
CA GLU A 57 -10.98 -5.71 -19.60
C GLU A 57 -11.60 -4.96 -18.42
N ILE A 58 -10.88 -4.82 -17.30
CA ILE A 58 -11.38 -4.15 -16.09
C ILE A 58 -11.14 -2.64 -16.18
N GLU A 59 -9.87 -2.23 -16.16
CA GLU A 59 -9.41 -0.84 -16.24
C GLU A 59 -7.90 -0.86 -16.53
N PRO A 60 -7.32 0.12 -17.26
CA PRO A 60 -5.90 0.19 -17.47
C PRO A 60 -5.11 0.21 -16.15
N VAL A 61 -4.12 -0.68 -16.06
CA VAL A 61 -3.17 -0.72 -14.96
C VAL A 61 -1.94 0.10 -15.34
N VAL A 62 -1.52 0.98 -14.44
CA VAL A 62 -0.48 1.98 -14.69
C VAL A 62 0.49 2.10 -13.52
N ILE A 63 1.70 2.54 -13.82
CA ILE A 63 2.65 3.03 -12.83
C ILE A 63 2.42 4.54 -12.71
N LYS A 64 1.74 4.96 -11.65
CA LYS A 64 1.38 6.38 -11.47
C LYS A 64 2.58 7.24 -11.09
N ASN A 65 3.48 6.72 -10.25
CA ASN A 65 4.59 7.49 -9.70
C ASN A 65 5.91 6.71 -9.70
N VAL A 66 7.01 7.47 -9.81
CA VAL A 66 8.38 7.05 -9.57
C VAL A 66 8.96 7.90 -8.45
N VAL A 67 9.78 7.30 -7.59
CA VAL A 67 10.50 7.99 -6.55
C VAL A 67 12.01 7.88 -6.78
N GLU A 68 12.71 8.99 -6.66
CA GLU A 68 14.16 9.05 -6.80
C GLU A 68 14.80 9.04 -5.41
N ILE A 69 15.53 7.96 -5.12
CA ILE A 69 16.17 7.69 -3.83
C ILE A 69 17.64 7.49 -4.11
N ASN A 70 18.52 8.25 -3.44
CA ASN A 70 19.97 8.19 -3.63
C ASN A 70 20.42 8.30 -5.10
N GLY A 71 19.68 9.05 -5.93
CA GLY A 71 19.96 9.23 -7.37
C GLY A 71 19.51 8.07 -8.25
N ARG A 72 18.78 7.08 -7.71
CA ARG A 72 18.19 5.96 -8.45
C ARG A 72 16.68 6.07 -8.50
N LYS A 73 16.11 5.83 -9.67
CA LYS A 73 14.67 5.83 -9.90
C LYS A 73 14.07 4.49 -9.48
N ASN A 74 13.06 4.55 -8.61
CA ASN A 74 12.32 3.41 -8.11
C ASN A 74 10.85 3.58 -8.50
N ARG A 75 10.34 2.69 -9.34
CA ARG A 75 8.91 2.64 -9.65
C ARG A 75 8.14 2.24 -8.41
N LEU A 76 7.01 2.90 -8.16
CA LEU A 76 6.04 2.40 -7.20
C LEU A 76 5.25 1.24 -7.82
N LEU A 77 4.48 0.53 -6.99
CA LEU A 77 3.63 -0.57 -7.45
C LEU A 77 2.62 -0.08 -8.50
N CYS A 78 2.26 -0.94 -9.44
CA CYS A 78 1.26 -0.61 -10.43
C CYS A 78 -0.15 -0.58 -9.80
N THR A 79 -1.00 0.33 -10.26
CA THR A 79 -2.37 0.46 -9.75
C THR A 79 -3.35 0.71 -10.90
N PHE A 80 -4.64 0.53 -10.65
CA PHE A 80 -5.65 0.92 -11.62
C PHE A 80 -5.60 2.43 -11.86
N GLN A 81 -5.70 2.86 -13.12
CA GLN A 81 -5.81 4.25 -13.51
C GLN A 81 -6.95 4.94 -12.74
N ASP A 82 -8.12 4.31 -12.74
CA ASP A 82 -9.31 4.70 -11.97
C ASP A 82 -9.77 3.53 -11.09
N ARG A 83 -9.63 3.71 -9.77
CA ARG A 83 -9.92 2.68 -8.76
C ARG A 83 -11.42 2.40 -8.65
N GLU A 84 -12.26 3.43 -8.75
CA GLU A 84 -13.71 3.27 -8.64
C GLU A 84 -14.27 2.58 -9.87
N LYS A 85 -13.80 3.00 -11.05
CA LYS A 85 -14.19 2.34 -12.31
C LYS A 85 -13.74 0.89 -12.36
N ALA A 86 -12.52 0.59 -11.90
CA ALA A 86 -12.06 -0.80 -11.80
C ALA A 86 -12.96 -1.65 -10.90
N MET A 87 -13.39 -1.11 -9.74
CA MET A 87 -14.35 -1.77 -8.85
C MET A 87 -15.70 -2.03 -9.55
N GLN A 88 -16.23 -1.09 -10.31
CA GLN A 88 -17.48 -1.31 -11.05
C GLN A 88 -17.31 -2.35 -12.16
N SER A 89 -16.20 -2.31 -12.88
CA SER A 89 -15.91 -3.25 -13.97
C SER A 89 -15.79 -4.69 -13.47
N VAL A 90 -15.04 -4.92 -12.38
CA VAL A 90 -14.89 -6.28 -11.83
C VAL A 90 -16.23 -6.83 -11.34
N LYS A 91 -17.04 -6.00 -10.69
CA LYS A 91 -18.39 -6.39 -10.23
C LYS A 91 -19.29 -6.80 -11.38
N LYS A 92 -19.21 -6.10 -12.51
CA LYS A 92 -19.99 -6.41 -13.70
C LYS A 92 -19.51 -7.69 -14.38
N ARG A 93 -18.19 -7.84 -14.55
CA ARG A 93 -17.56 -8.97 -15.25
C ARG A 93 -17.74 -10.28 -14.48
N ASP A 94 -17.51 -10.24 -13.17
CA ASP A 94 -17.43 -11.44 -12.31
C ASP A 94 -18.65 -11.57 -11.39
N ASN A 95 -19.79 -10.99 -11.78
CA ASN A 95 -21.00 -10.92 -10.96
C ASN A 95 -21.42 -12.29 -10.41
N GLU A 96 -21.44 -13.33 -11.25
CA GLU A 96 -21.92 -14.65 -10.84
C GLU A 96 -21.09 -15.25 -9.70
N LEU A 97 -19.75 -15.22 -9.83
CA LEU A 97 -18.84 -15.69 -8.80
C LEU A 97 -18.92 -14.81 -7.53
N LEU A 98 -19.01 -13.49 -7.68
CA LEU A 98 -19.18 -12.58 -6.55
C LEU A 98 -20.48 -12.84 -5.77
N GLN A 99 -21.58 -13.20 -6.45
CA GLN A 99 -22.82 -13.60 -5.77
C GLN A 99 -22.65 -14.89 -4.95
N LEU A 100 -21.88 -15.87 -5.46
CA LEU A 100 -21.56 -17.09 -4.70
C LEU A 100 -20.72 -16.77 -3.45
N MET A 101 -19.72 -15.91 -3.59
CA MET A 101 -18.88 -15.42 -2.49
C MET A 101 -19.70 -14.69 -1.42
N MET A 102 -20.57 -13.76 -1.83
CA MET A 102 -21.49 -13.05 -0.94
C MET A 102 -22.35 -14.01 -0.13
N LYS A 103 -22.95 -15.01 -0.80
CA LYS A 103 -23.80 -16.02 -0.16
C LYS A 103 -23.02 -16.90 0.82
N LYS A 104 -21.86 -17.43 0.40
CA LYS A 104 -21.05 -18.34 1.23
C LYS A 104 -20.52 -17.66 2.48
N TRP A 105 -20.01 -16.43 2.34
CA TRP A 105 -19.34 -15.72 3.43
C TRP A 105 -20.27 -14.77 4.19
N LYS A 106 -21.53 -14.63 3.74
CA LYS A 106 -22.53 -13.73 4.33
C LYS A 106 -22.02 -12.29 4.42
N VAL A 107 -21.42 -11.82 3.32
CA VAL A 107 -20.87 -10.47 3.19
C VAL A 107 -21.67 -9.65 2.19
N ASP A 108 -21.64 -8.34 2.37
CA ASP A 108 -22.21 -7.40 1.41
C ASP A 108 -21.47 -7.44 0.07
N GLU A 109 -22.09 -6.87 -0.96
CA GLU A 109 -21.50 -6.73 -2.29
C GLU A 109 -20.12 -6.06 -2.22
N LEU A 110 -19.17 -6.54 -3.03
CA LEU A 110 -17.81 -6.05 -3.08
C LEU A 110 -17.78 -4.52 -3.30
N ASN A 111 -17.02 -3.82 -2.44
CA ASN A 111 -16.84 -2.38 -2.47
C ASN A 111 -15.54 -1.95 -1.76
N SER A 112 -15.27 -0.64 -1.75
CA SER A 112 -14.04 -0.07 -1.19
C SER A 112 -13.86 -0.26 0.32
N SER A 113 -14.93 -0.54 1.06
CA SER A 113 -14.88 -0.75 2.51
C SER A 113 -14.72 -2.22 2.91
N ASN A 114 -15.12 -3.17 2.06
CA ASN A 114 -15.13 -4.61 2.38
C ASN A 114 -14.21 -5.48 1.50
N TRP A 115 -13.50 -4.93 0.51
CA TRP A 115 -12.64 -5.72 -0.39
C TRP A 115 -11.60 -6.60 0.33
N LYS A 116 -11.08 -6.15 1.48
CA LYS A 116 -10.15 -6.94 2.31
C LYS A 116 -10.77 -8.21 2.87
N VAL A 117 -12.08 -8.20 3.11
CA VAL A 117 -12.82 -9.39 3.58
C VAL A 117 -12.84 -10.45 2.48
N TYR A 118 -13.10 -10.04 1.23
CA TYR A 118 -13.02 -10.93 0.07
C TYR A 118 -11.62 -11.49 -0.10
N LYS A 119 -10.60 -10.62 -0.08
CA LYS A 119 -9.19 -11.05 -0.16
C LYS A 119 -8.83 -12.06 0.93
N HIS A 120 -9.23 -11.79 2.17
CA HIS A 120 -8.95 -12.69 3.29
C HIS A 120 -9.62 -14.06 3.14
N ASN A 121 -10.88 -14.09 2.72
CA ASN A 121 -11.63 -15.34 2.55
C ASN A 121 -11.15 -16.17 1.35
N LEU A 122 -10.41 -15.55 0.41
CA LEU A 122 -9.77 -16.24 -0.72
C LEU A 122 -8.46 -16.92 -0.36
N ILE A 123 -7.77 -16.52 0.71
CA ILE A 123 -6.45 -17.07 1.13
C ILE A 123 -6.42 -18.61 1.18
N PRO A 124 -7.44 -19.32 1.71
CA PRO A 124 -7.43 -20.78 1.74
C PRO A 124 -7.44 -21.44 0.35
N TYR A 125 -7.75 -20.68 -0.72
CA TYR A 125 -7.92 -21.17 -2.08
C TYR A 125 -6.82 -20.67 -3.04
N THR A 126 -5.92 -19.79 -2.61
CA THR A 126 -4.86 -19.21 -3.47
C THR A 126 -3.93 -20.27 -4.12
N ALA A 127 -3.78 -21.44 -3.50
CA ALA A 127 -3.00 -22.56 -4.04
C ALA A 127 -3.84 -23.83 -4.23
N GLY A 128 -5.17 -23.69 -4.29
CA GLY A 128 -6.08 -24.83 -4.27
C GLY A 128 -7.35 -24.58 -5.09
N ARG A 129 -8.13 -25.65 -5.23
CA ARG A 129 -9.40 -25.61 -5.94
C ARG A 129 -10.45 -24.88 -5.12
N LEU A 130 -11.32 -24.12 -5.79
CA LEU A 130 -12.53 -23.62 -5.15
C LEU A 130 -13.42 -24.78 -4.68
N PRO A 131 -14.12 -24.64 -3.55
CA PRO A 131 -15.14 -25.61 -3.16
C PRO A 131 -16.35 -25.53 -4.12
N ASP A 132 -17.12 -26.61 -4.22
CA ASP A 132 -18.25 -26.71 -5.15
C ASP A 132 -19.34 -25.65 -4.90
N ASP A 133 -19.48 -25.17 -3.66
CA ASP A 133 -20.41 -24.08 -3.31
C ASP A 133 -19.92 -22.68 -3.72
N LEU A 134 -18.67 -22.56 -4.18
CA LEU A 134 -18.13 -21.45 -4.97
C LEU A 134 -18.00 -21.81 -6.46
N GLY A 135 -18.64 -22.89 -6.89
CA GLY A 135 -18.70 -23.39 -8.27
C GLY A 135 -17.47 -24.15 -8.75
N GLY A 136 -16.52 -24.48 -7.87
CA GLY A 136 -15.42 -25.40 -8.18
C GLY A 136 -14.61 -24.99 -9.42
N ASP A 137 -14.31 -25.97 -10.28
CA ASP A 137 -13.47 -25.79 -11.48
C ASP A 137 -14.04 -24.77 -12.48
N GLN A 138 -15.37 -24.58 -12.50
CA GLN A 138 -16.02 -23.65 -13.43
C GLN A 138 -15.48 -22.22 -13.26
N TYR A 139 -15.16 -21.84 -12.02
CA TYR A 139 -14.76 -20.49 -11.66
C TYR A 139 -13.29 -20.38 -11.26
N GLU A 140 -12.47 -21.39 -11.56
CA GLU A 140 -11.07 -21.41 -11.15
C GLU A 140 -10.27 -20.25 -11.75
N ASN A 141 -10.37 -20.03 -13.07
CA ASN A 141 -9.70 -18.90 -13.71
C ASN A 141 -10.21 -17.55 -13.20
N GLN A 142 -11.53 -17.44 -13.01
CA GLN A 142 -12.15 -16.19 -12.54
C GLN A 142 -11.74 -15.86 -11.10
N HIS A 143 -11.53 -16.86 -10.24
CA HIS A 143 -11.04 -16.60 -8.88
C HIS A 143 -9.63 -16.01 -8.90
N GLN A 144 -8.75 -16.54 -9.75
CA GLN A 144 -7.36 -16.06 -9.86
C GLN A 144 -7.35 -14.62 -10.38
N GLU A 145 -8.26 -14.31 -11.30
CA GLU A 145 -8.46 -12.95 -11.76
C GLU A 145 -8.99 -12.02 -10.66
N ILE A 146 -9.95 -12.45 -9.83
CA ILE A 146 -10.40 -11.66 -8.67
C ILE A 146 -9.24 -11.43 -7.69
N GLU A 147 -8.42 -12.45 -7.40
CA GLU A 147 -7.24 -12.29 -6.53
C GLU A 147 -6.25 -11.28 -7.11
N GLY A 148 -5.97 -11.34 -8.41
CA GLY A 148 -5.13 -10.36 -9.10
C GLY A 148 -5.71 -8.95 -9.05
N PHE A 149 -7.02 -8.80 -9.23
CA PHE A 149 -7.71 -7.52 -9.06
C PHE A 149 -7.52 -6.98 -7.63
N LEU A 150 -7.76 -7.80 -6.61
CA LEU A 150 -7.65 -7.40 -5.20
C LEU A 150 -6.20 -7.06 -4.80
N ALA A 151 -5.20 -7.68 -5.42
CA ALA A 151 -3.80 -7.32 -5.26
C ALA A 151 -3.51 -5.92 -5.80
N ILE A 152 -3.83 -5.65 -7.08
CA ILE A 152 -3.63 -4.33 -7.70
C ILE A 152 -4.46 -3.23 -7.01
N TYR A 153 -5.64 -3.60 -6.48
CA TYR A 153 -6.49 -2.69 -5.72
C TYR A 153 -5.88 -2.32 -4.35
N GLU A 154 -5.12 -3.23 -3.72
CA GLU A 154 -4.36 -2.97 -2.49
C GLU A 154 -3.13 -2.10 -2.73
N ASP A 155 -2.46 -2.28 -3.87
CA ASP A 155 -1.22 -1.56 -4.22
C ASP A 155 -1.39 -0.03 -4.16
N ASP A 156 -2.60 0.48 -4.41
CA ASP A 156 -2.92 1.90 -4.23
C ASP A 156 -2.80 2.35 -2.77
N GLU A 157 -3.28 1.56 -1.81
CA GLU A 157 -3.12 1.85 -0.38
C GLU A 157 -1.66 1.71 0.07
N ILE A 158 -0.92 0.75 -0.49
CA ILE A 158 0.51 0.57 -0.22
C ILE A 158 1.30 1.77 -0.72
N ASN A 159 1.06 2.20 -1.96
CA ASN A 159 1.69 3.38 -2.54
C ASN A 159 1.41 4.65 -1.74
N GLN A 160 0.17 4.84 -1.28
CA GLN A 160 -0.18 5.98 -0.42
C GLN A 160 0.60 5.97 0.90
N LYS A 161 0.81 4.80 1.52
CA LYS A 161 1.63 4.67 2.73
C LYS A 161 3.10 5.00 2.44
N THR A 162 3.64 4.52 1.33
CA THR A 162 5.01 4.82 0.90
C THR A 162 5.22 6.32 0.69
N ILE A 163 4.31 6.99 -0.02
CA ILE A 163 4.38 8.44 -0.23
C ILE A 163 4.28 9.22 1.09
N LYS A 164 3.41 8.80 2.03
CA LYS A 164 3.33 9.42 3.36
C LYS A 164 4.64 9.29 4.14
N TYR A 165 5.26 8.10 4.10
CA TYR A 165 6.55 7.86 4.74
C TYR A 165 7.67 8.71 4.13
N ILE A 166 7.69 8.83 2.80
CA ILE A 166 8.63 9.71 2.08
C ILE A 166 8.44 11.17 2.52
N GLY A 167 7.20 11.65 2.64
CA GLY A 167 6.92 12.99 3.14
C GLY A 167 7.48 13.24 4.55
N LEU A 168 7.32 12.26 5.45
CA LEU A 168 7.92 12.33 6.79
C LEU A 168 9.46 12.31 6.75
N THR A 169 10.03 11.46 5.89
CA THR A 169 11.49 11.36 5.70
C THR A 169 12.07 12.70 5.25
N ASN A 170 11.47 13.31 4.23
CA ASN A 170 11.90 14.62 3.72
C ASN A 170 11.80 15.70 4.80
N PHE A 171 10.69 15.73 5.56
CA PHE A 171 10.55 16.66 6.68
C PHE A 171 11.69 16.52 7.70
N LEU A 172 12.04 15.29 8.09
CA LEU A 172 13.10 15.03 9.06
C LEU A 172 14.49 15.45 8.56
N LEU A 173 14.78 15.25 7.28
CA LEU A 173 16.04 15.63 6.65
C LEU A 173 16.15 17.16 6.45
N GLU A 174 15.08 17.80 5.97
CA GLU A 174 15.05 19.25 5.73
C GLU A 174 15.16 20.07 7.02
N THR A 175 14.52 19.59 8.09
CA THR A 175 14.63 20.19 9.43
C THR A 175 15.97 19.89 10.12
N ARG A 176 16.83 19.05 9.51
CA ARG A 176 18.11 18.61 10.06
C ARG A 176 17.99 17.97 11.45
N LEU A 177 16.83 17.40 11.77
CA LEU A 177 16.60 16.70 13.04
C LEU A 177 17.40 15.40 13.10
N VAL A 178 17.68 14.80 11.94
CA VAL A 178 18.57 13.65 11.77
C VAL A 178 19.49 13.84 10.56
N PRO A 179 20.71 13.28 10.62
CA PRO A 179 21.62 13.30 9.48
C PRO A 179 21.20 12.33 8.36
N GLN A 180 20.43 11.28 8.69
CA GLN A 180 19.94 10.28 7.76
C GLN A 180 18.69 9.57 8.30
N VAL A 181 17.90 8.97 7.41
CA VAL A 181 16.67 8.24 7.71
C VAL A 181 16.69 6.86 7.02
N SER A 182 16.25 5.84 7.74
CA SER A 182 16.12 4.44 7.33
C SER A 182 14.93 4.30 6.42
N LEU A 183 15.11 3.55 5.34
CA LEU A 183 14.06 3.26 4.38
C LEU A 183 13.52 1.83 4.52
N ASP A 184 14.09 1.02 5.42
CA ASP A 184 13.65 -0.33 5.75
C ASP A 184 12.13 -0.48 5.91
N PRO A 185 11.40 0.46 6.56
CA PRO A 185 9.95 0.34 6.72
C PRO A 185 9.13 0.35 5.43
N ILE A 186 9.71 0.79 4.31
CA ILE A 186 9.02 0.89 3.01
C ILE A 186 9.61 0.00 1.93
N ILE A 187 10.72 -0.72 2.18
CA ILE A 187 11.37 -1.56 1.15
C ILE A 187 10.39 -2.59 0.57
N ALA A 188 9.62 -3.26 1.42
CA ALA A 188 8.63 -4.26 1.00
C ALA A 188 7.43 -3.68 0.22
N ASN A 189 7.33 -2.35 0.13
CA ASN A 189 6.28 -1.67 -0.63
C ASN A 189 6.71 -1.34 -2.07
N PHE A 190 7.92 -1.72 -2.47
CA PHE A 190 8.41 -1.54 -3.83
C PHE A 190 8.31 -2.83 -4.63
N PRO A 191 8.21 -2.74 -5.97
CA PRO A 191 8.43 -3.87 -6.87
C PRO A 191 9.76 -4.57 -6.56
N PHE A 192 9.80 -5.89 -6.74
CA PHE A 192 10.98 -6.70 -6.42
C PHE A 192 12.23 -6.30 -7.25
N ASP A 193 12.03 -5.71 -8.42
CA ASP A 193 13.06 -5.24 -9.35
C ASP A 193 13.42 -3.75 -9.12
N ALA A 194 12.87 -3.12 -8.08
CA ALA A 194 13.24 -1.75 -7.75
C ALA A 194 14.67 -1.70 -7.18
N PRO A 195 15.51 -0.73 -7.62
CA PRO A 195 16.88 -0.60 -7.12
C PRO A 195 17.02 -0.56 -5.59
N ILE A 196 16.05 0.02 -4.88
CA ILE A 196 16.04 0.08 -3.42
C ILE A 196 15.88 -1.30 -2.75
N VAL A 197 15.22 -2.24 -3.42
CA VAL A 197 15.07 -3.62 -2.93
C VAL A 197 16.38 -4.38 -3.14
N GLU A 198 17.06 -4.16 -4.27
CA GLU A 198 18.40 -4.72 -4.51
C GLU A 198 19.42 -4.26 -3.47
N GLU A 199 19.38 -2.98 -3.06
CA GLU A 199 20.26 -2.43 -2.01
C GLU A 199 20.01 -3.04 -0.61
N ALA A 200 18.85 -3.65 -0.39
CA ALA A 200 18.46 -4.22 0.89
C ALA A 200 18.97 -5.66 1.11
N HIS A 201 19.40 -6.31 0.03
CA HIS A 201 19.83 -7.71 -0.05
C HIS A 201 21.35 -7.82 -0.17
#